data_AF-A0A3S1BTK0-F1
#
_entry.id   AF-A0A3S1BTK0-F1
#
_cell.length_a   1.000
_cell.length_b   1.000
_cell.length_c   1.000
_cell.angle_alpha   90.00
_cell.angle_beta   90.00
_cell.angle_gamma   90.00
#
_symmetry.space_group_name_H-M   'P 1'
#
loop_
_entity.id
_entity.type
_entity.pdbx_description
1 polymer ?
#
loop_
_entity_poly.entity_id
_entity_poly.type
_entity_poly.pdbx_seq_one_letter_code
_entity_poly.pdbx_strand_id
1 'polypeptide(L)'
;GLWPPEWYEGVCLIATKSPLLTSKEHISKELLYNTALRNDTVAPNELTDLKNNISALLENADVTAIINRLNFAQCTYLLSVYKLETLRVTHTSDPTAVYGIFDYLEDKFLFLDKLGLWNCIAAVTEKTFDKYMDVLDGKPKTEEKEKDIEAHAQFLLVKFNHTYKRVRLMADKFISKFVSRFPHLLWSGNFLRTMLDILQVVCTALDLDPHEDASEIQIPGTPYKLRIMDNLVSREQVVKDYSARSSTILQEAMKWAPNTVRSHLIEYVLKMDLQAQKLLQHSGLAMATESVLSFAGYKGTVSTTGTSSLDRRPSCVNSESSNFMANLSIRSRYLGEVNGMLDISDNVETVESKLCETLDKAFAKKDIMLAKQTMFRITALQITKPEVKRYLLQAICWAPVKFFNADIMQVSIMCWEWMLSARPEF
;
A
#
# COMPACT_ATOMS: atom_id res chain seq x y z
N GLY A 1 -15.35 32.30 16.20
CA GLY A 1 -16.64 32.60 16.87
C GLY A 1 -17.36 31.30 17.07
N LEU A 2 -17.95 31.10 18.25
CA LEU A 2 -18.68 29.87 18.59
C LEU A 2 -20.03 29.89 17.87
N TRP A 3 -20.18 28.98 16.92
CA TRP A 3 -21.46 28.72 16.27
C TRP A 3 -22.34 27.94 17.26
N PRO A 4 -23.68 28.09 17.20
CA PRO A 4 -24.57 27.16 17.87
C PRO A 4 -24.20 25.71 17.49
N PRO A 5 -24.25 24.74 18.41
CA PRO A 5 -23.81 23.37 18.16
C PRO A 5 -24.57 22.73 16.98
N GLU A 6 -25.87 22.98 16.88
CA GLU A 6 -26.73 22.52 15.79
C GLU A 6 -26.29 23.05 14.41
N TRP A 7 -25.80 24.30 14.38
CA TRP A 7 -25.31 24.91 13.13
C TRP A 7 -23.95 24.34 12.76
N TYR A 8 -23.10 24.08 13.74
CA TYR A 8 -21.82 23.43 13.51
C TYR A 8 -22.03 22.01 12.96
N GLU A 9 -22.90 21.21 13.57
CA GLU A 9 -23.27 19.88 13.06
C GLU A 9 -23.84 19.94 11.64
N GLY A 10 -24.74 20.90 11.38
CA GLY A 10 -25.27 21.14 10.04
C GLY A 10 -24.18 21.45 9.01
N VAL A 11 -23.21 22.29 9.35
CA VAL A 11 -22.07 22.60 8.46
C VAL A 11 -21.16 21.40 8.27
N CYS A 12 -20.91 20.60 9.30
CA CYS A 12 -20.15 19.37 9.15
C CYS A 12 -20.83 18.43 8.17
N LEU A 13 -22.15 18.23 8.29
CA LEU A 13 -22.91 17.40 7.36
C LEU A 13 -22.88 17.95 5.93
N ILE A 14 -23.05 19.26 5.76
CA ILE A 14 -22.94 19.92 4.45
C ILE A 14 -21.53 19.73 3.88
N ALA A 15 -20.47 19.88 4.66
CA ALA A 15 -19.09 19.73 4.20
C ALA A 15 -18.79 18.31 3.67
N THR A 16 -19.37 17.28 4.31
CA THR A 16 -19.22 15.88 3.86
C THR A 16 -19.91 15.60 2.52
N LYS A 17 -20.95 16.36 2.17
CA LYS A 17 -21.75 16.16 0.94
C LYS A 17 -21.49 17.20 -0.15
N SER A 18 -20.82 18.30 0.19
CA SER A 18 -20.53 19.37 -0.75
C SER A 18 -19.59 18.87 -1.84
N PRO A 19 -19.80 19.27 -3.11
CA PRO A 19 -18.85 18.97 -4.18
C PRO A 19 -17.51 19.66 -3.95
N LEU A 20 -16.48 19.21 -4.66
CA LEU A 20 -15.19 19.88 -4.67
C LEU A 20 -15.33 21.29 -5.25
N LEU A 21 -14.56 22.23 -4.71
CA LEU A 21 -14.50 23.62 -5.17
C LEU A 21 -13.57 23.74 -6.40
N THR A 22 -13.65 22.82 -7.35
CA THR A 22 -12.85 22.84 -8.58
C THR A 22 -13.56 23.68 -9.64
N SER A 23 -12.79 24.47 -10.39
CA SER A 23 -13.34 25.31 -11.46
C SER A 23 -13.29 24.58 -12.80
N LYS A 24 -14.26 24.87 -13.66
CA LYS A 24 -14.23 24.45 -15.07
C LYS A 24 -13.41 25.41 -15.95
N GLU A 25 -13.02 26.57 -15.41
CA GLU A 25 -12.25 27.61 -16.10
C GLU A 25 -11.06 28.10 -15.24
N HIS A 26 -10.37 29.17 -15.66
CA HIS A 26 -9.39 29.82 -14.80
C HIS A 26 -10.07 30.35 -13.54
N ILE A 27 -9.73 29.76 -12.39
CA ILE A 27 -10.22 30.14 -11.06
C ILE A 27 -10.13 31.65 -10.81
N SER A 28 -9.06 32.29 -11.28
CA SER A 28 -8.88 33.74 -11.17
C SER A 28 -9.94 34.54 -11.93
N LYS A 29 -10.48 34.04 -13.05
CA LYS A 29 -11.59 34.68 -13.77
C LYS A 29 -12.93 34.42 -13.08
N GLU A 30 -13.21 33.18 -12.69
CA GLU A 30 -14.48 32.81 -12.06
C GLU A 30 -14.66 33.51 -10.70
N LEU A 31 -13.59 33.62 -9.91
CA LEU A 31 -13.57 34.36 -8.65
C LEU A 31 -13.76 35.88 -8.84
N LEU A 32 -13.31 36.44 -9.98
CA LEU A 32 -13.51 37.86 -10.30
C LEU A 32 -14.95 38.18 -10.73
N TYR A 33 -15.62 37.25 -11.40
CA TYR A 33 -17.01 37.42 -11.86
C TYR A 33 -18.05 37.08 -10.78
N ASN A 34 -17.63 36.48 -9.66
CA ASN A 34 -18.53 36.20 -8.55
C ASN A 34 -18.91 37.50 -7.81
N THR A 35 -20.19 37.85 -7.82
CA THR A 35 -20.72 39.09 -7.25
C THR A 35 -20.48 39.21 -5.75
N ALA A 36 -20.33 38.09 -5.04
CA ALA A 36 -20.05 38.06 -3.61
C ALA A 36 -18.56 38.29 -3.24
N LEU A 37 -17.64 38.19 -4.19
CA LEU A 37 -16.18 38.21 -3.95
C LEU A 37 -15.47 39.43 -4.56
N ARG A 38 -16.22 40.50 -4.90
CA ARG A 38 -15.61 41.72 -5.46
C ARG A 38 -14.66 42.37 -4.45
N ASN A 39 -13.43 42.65 -4.89
CA ASN A 39 -12.38 43.27 -4.06
C ASN A 39 -12.75 44.66 -3.52
N ASP A 40 -13.73 45.34 -4.12
CA ASP A 40 -14.07 46.75 -3.83
C ASP A 40 -14.82 46.94 -2.49
N THR A 41 -15.25 45.87 -1.82
CA THR A 41 -16.07 45.96 -0.59
C THR A 41 -15.32 45.70 0.71
N VAL A 42 -14.03 45.35 0.67
CA VAL A 42 -13.28 44.86 1.85
C VAL A 42 -12.19 45.84 2.26
N ALA A 43 -12.13 46.16 3.56
CA ALA A 43 -11.11 47.06 4.08
C ALA A 43 -9.71 46.41 3.97
N PRO A 44 -8.65 47.18 3.62
CA PRO A 44 -7.29 46.65 3.50
C PRO A 44 -6.78 45.95 4.77
N ASN A 45 -7.24 46.40 5.95
CA ASN A 45 -6.90 45.81 7.23
C ASN A 45 -7.48 44.40 7.39
N GLU A 46 -8.76 44.20 7.03
CA GLU A 46 -9.42 42.88 7.09
C GLU A 46 -8.77 41.86 6.15
N LEU A 47 -8.32 42.32 4.98
CA LEU A 47 -7.56 41.49 4.05
C LEU A 47 -6.21 41.08 4.65
N THR A 48 -5.55 41.98 5.36
CA THR A 48 -4.25 41.70 6.02
C THR A 48 -4.43 40.73 7.18
N ASP A 49 -5.50 40.88 7.97
CA ASP A 49 -5.85 39.95 9.04
C ASP A 49 -6.19 38.56 8.51
N LEU A 50 -6.92 38.49 7.39
CA LEU A 50 -7.24 37.23 6.73
C LEU A 50 -5.99 36.53 6.17
N LYS A 51 -5.04 37.29 5.60
CA LYS A 51 -3.74 36.76 5.17
C LYS A 51 -2.95 36.23 6.36
N ASN A 52 -2.88 36.97 7.46
CA ASN A 52 -2.19 36.54 8.69
C ASN A 52 -2.82 35.27 9.28
N ASN A 53 -4.15 35.17 9.28
CA ASN A 53 -4.86 33.97 9.73
C ASN A 53 -4.54 32.75 8.86
N ILE A 54 -4.58 32.88 7.53
CA ILE A 54 -4.24 31.79 6.61
C ILE A 54 -2.76 31.36 6.79
N SER A 55 -1.85 32.33 6.93
CA SER A 55 -0.44 32.04 7.20
C SER A 55 -0.24 31.31 8.53
N ALA A 56 -0.98 31.69 9.58
CA ALA A 56 -0.96 31.00 10.86
C ALA A 56 -1.53 29.57 10.77
N LEU A 57 -2.55 29.33 9.95
CA LEU A 57 -3.14 28.00 9.77
C LEU A 57 -2.25 27.04 8.94
N LEU A 58 -1.50 27.58 7.99
CA LEU A 58 -0.66 26.79 7.08
C LEU A 58 0.76 26.56 7.62
N GLU A 59 1.25 27.43 8.51
CA GLU A 59 2.55 27.33 9.18
C GLU A 59 3.71 27.04 8.20
N ASN A 60 3.66 27.62 7.00
CA ASN A 60 4.66 27.39 5.95
C ASN A 60 5.27 28.73 5.50
N ALA A 61 6.58 28.88 5.71
CA ALA A 61 7.31 30.11 5.45
C ALA A 61 7.32 30.48 3.96
N ASP A 62 7.48 29.48 3.07
CA ASP A 62 7.57 29.69 1.63
C ASP A 62 6.24 30.16 1.03
N VAL A 63 5.13 29.67 1.59
CA VAL A 63 3.78 30.00 1.14
C VAL A 63 3.31 31.36 1.69
N THR A 64 3.86 31.80 2.83
CA THR A 64 3.51 33.09 3.43
C THR A 64 3.83 34.28 2.53
N ALA A 65 4.96 34.24 1.82
CA ALA A 65 5.31 35.26 0.84
C ALA A 65 4.33 35.30 -0.35
N ILE A 66 3.76 34.15 -0.71
CA ILE A 66 2.78 34.01 -1.79
C ILE A 66 1.41 34.55 -1.32
N ILE A 67 0.97 34.16 -0.12
CA ILE A 67 -0.30 34.60 0.49
C ILE A 67 -0.37 36.13 0.56
N ASN A 68 0.73 36.78 0.89
CA ASN A 68 0.80 38.24 0.95
C ASN A 68 0.52 38.92 -0.40
N ARG A 69 0.76 38.23 -1.52
CA ARG A 69 0.52 38.73 -2.89
C ARG A 69 -0.86 38.36 -3.43
N LEU A 70 -1.61 37.50 -2.76
CA LEU A 70 -2.95 37.08 -3.20
C LEU A 70 -3.99 38.19 -3.01
N ASN A 71 -5.01 38.17 -3.87
CA ASN A 71 -6.17 39.05 -3.76
C ASN A 71 -7.22 38.49 -2.77
N PHE A 72 -8.22 39.30 -2.40
CA PHE A 72 -9.23 38.89 -1.42
C PHE A 72 -10.00 37.63 -1.87
N ALA A 73 -10.38 37.55 -3.13
CA ALA A 73 -11.11 36.42 -3.67
C ALA A 73 -10.30 35.10 -3.60
N GLN A 74 -9.00 35.13 -3.92
CA GLN A 74 -8.09 33.99 -3.83
C GLN A 74 -7.83 33.56 -2.40
N CYS A 75 -7.63 34.51 -1.47
CA CYS A 75 -7.48 34.17 -0.07
C CYS A 75 -8.77 33.55 0.50
N THR A 76 -9.93 34.07 0.10
CA THR A 76 -11.24 33.54 0.51
C THR A 76 -11.46 32.13 -0.04
N TYR A 77 -11.11 31.90 -1.32
CA TYR A 77 -11.12 30.57 -1.92
C TYR A 77 -10.21 29.60 -1.16
N LEU A 78 -8.96 29.98 -0.90
CA LEU A 78 -7.99 29.16 -0.16
C LEU A 78 -8.48 28.79 1.24
N LEU A 79 -9.03 29.76 1.98
CA LEU A 79 -9.60 29.53 3.30
C LEU A 79 -10.84 28.63 3.23
N SER A 80 -11.66 28.77 2.19
CA SER A 80 -12.85 27.96 1.97
C SER A 80 -12.47 26.50 1.71
N VAL A 81 -11.49 26.26 0.82
CA VAL A 81 -10.95 24.92 0.57
C VAL A 81 -10.36 24.33 1.85
N TYR A 82 -9.55 25.08 2.59
CA TYR A 82 -8.96 24.59 3.85
C TYR A 82 -10.03 24.17 4.88
N LYS A 83 -11.04 25.01 5.10
CA LYS A 83 -12.10 24.72 6.08
C LYS A 83 -12.99 23.57 5.61
N LEU A 84 -13.39 23.57 4.34
CA LEU A 84 -14.25 22.53 3.77
C LEU A 84 -13.58 21.17 3.85
N GLU A 85 -12.34 21.06 3.38
CA GLU A 85 -11.62 19.79 3.36
C GLU A 85 -11.21 19.34 4.77
N THR A 86 -10.86 20.26 5.67
CA THR A 86 -10.67 19.93 7.09
C THR A 86 -11.93 19.28 7.67
N LEU A 87 -13.10 19.91 7.50
CA LEU A 87 -14.35 19.41 8.08
C LEU A 87 -14.80 18.11 7.41
N ARG A 88 -14.57 17.97 6.10
CA ARG A 88 -14.83 16.73 5.38
C ARG A 88 -13.97 15.62 5.96
N VAL A 89 -12.67 15.81 6.09
CA VAL A 89 -11.76 14.80 6.62
C VAL A 89 -12.07 14.39 8.06
N THR A 90 -12.51 15.32 8.92
CA THR A 90 -12.80 15.01 10.33
C THR A 90 -14.12 14.31 10.56
N HIS A 91 -15.14 14.56 9.72
CA HIS A 91 -16.50 14.09 9.95
C HIS A 91 -17.02 13.06 8.94
N THR A 92 -16.26 12.76 7.89
CA THR A 92 -16.72 11.79 6.89
C THR A 92 -16.55 10.36 7.39
N SER A 93 -17.59 9.55 7.20
CA SER A 93 -17.55 8.10 7.40
C SER A 93 -16.99 7.34 6.19
N ASP A 94 -16.98 7.96 5.01
CA ASP A 94 -16.47 7.39 3.76
C ASP A 94 -14.93 7.54 3.66
N PRO A 95 -14.19 6.42 3.53
CA PRO A 95 -12.74 6.45 3.36
C PRO A 95 -12.30 7.21 2.11
N THR A 96 -13.09 7.18 1.03
CA THR A 96 -12.68 7.74 -0.27
C THR A 96 -12.78 9.27 -0.34
N ALA A 97 -13.45 9.90 0.62
CA ALA A 97 -13.66 11.35 0.63
C ALA A 97 -12.36 12.17 0.69
N VAL A 98 -11.29 11.58 1.23
CA VAL A 98 -9.95 12.19 1.32
C VAL A 98 -9.28 12.28 -0.06
N TYR A 99 -9.69 11.44 -1.02
CA TYR A 99 -9.12 11.43 -2.37
C TYR A 99 -9.39 12.73 -3.13
N GLY A 100 -10.48 13.42 -2.81
CA GLY A 100 -10.83 14.71 -3.42
C GLY A 100 -9.75 15.79 -3.22
N ILE A 101 -8.89 15.65 -2.21
CA ILE A 101 -7.75 16.54 -2.02
C ILE A 101 -6.77 16.46 -3.21
N PHE A 102 -6.59 15.28 -3.80
CA PHE A 102 -5.75 15.09 -4.98
C PHE A 102 -6.36 15.68 -6.25
N ASP A 103 -7.69 15.74 -6.34
CA ASP A 103 -8.37 16.33 -7.50
C ASP A 103 -8.06 17.84 -7.61
N TYR A 104 -7.91 18.55 -6.48
CA TYR A 104 -7.40 19.93 -6.51
C TYR A 104 -5.95 20.01 -6.98
N LEU A 105 -5.11 19.02 -6.64
CA LEU A 105 -3.72 19.01 -7.07
C LEU A 105 -3.56 18.70 -8.57
N GLU A 106 -4.56 18.06 -9.17
CA GLU A 106 -4.60 17.66 -10.58
C GLU A 106 -5.23 18.71 -11.51
N ASP A 107 -5.82 19.76 -10.94
CA ASP A 107 -6.44 20.84 -11.70
C ASP A 107 -5.42 21.59 -12.57
N LYS A 108 -5.64 21.53 -13.89
CA LYS A 108 -4.80 22.16 -14.91
C LYS A 108 -4.75 23.68 -14.78
N PHE A 109 -5.83 24.31 -14.33
CA PHE A 109 -5.92 25.76 -14.23
C PHE A 109 -5.11 26.31 -13.06
N LEU A 110 -4.95 25.53 -11.99
CA LEU A 110 -4.08 25.87 -10.87
C LEU A 110 -2.61 25.85 -11.25
N PHE A 111 -2.20 25.01 -12.20
CA PHE A 111 -0.82 25.00 -12.70
C PHE A 111 -0.45 26.25 -13.50
N LEU A 112 -1.42 26.84 -14.21
CA LEU A 112 -1.22 28.00 -15.08
C LEU A 112 -1.28 29.33 -14.32
N ASP A 113 -1.61 29.31 -13.03
CA ASP A 113 -1.74 30.51 -12.22
C ASP A 113 -0.37 31.14 -11.89
N LYS A 114 -0.19 32.39 -12.32
CA LYS A 114 1.07 33.15 -12.16
C LYS A 114 1.38 33.52 -10.71
N LEU A 115 0.37 33.51 -9.83
CA LEU A 115 0.50 33.91 -8.44
C LEU A 115 0.91 32.76 -7.53
N GLY A 116 1.03 31.53 -8.06
CA GLY A 116 1.49 30.39 -7.28
C GLY A 116 0.44 29.82 -6.34
N LEU A 117 -0.86 29.99 -6.66
CA LEU A 117 -1.97 29.46 -5.87
C LEU A 117 -1.87 27.94 -5.64
N TRP A 118 -1.32 27.21 -6.61
CA TRP A 118 -1.07 25.77 -6.46
C TRP A 118 -0.18 25.44 -5.25
N ASN A 119 0.86 26.23 -4.95
CA ASN A 119 1.71 26.00 -3.77
C ASN A 119 0.93 26.20 -2.46
N CYS A 120 -0.02 27.14 -2.45
CA CYS A 120 -0.89 27.36 -1.29
C CYS A 120 -1.83 26.17 -1.08
N ILE A 121 -2.43 25.66 -2.16
CA ILE A 121 -3.32 24.49 -2.11
C ILE A 121 -2.55 23.22 -1.75
N ALA A 122 -1.31 23.07 -2.21
CA ALA A 122 -0.42 22.01 -1.79
C ALA A 122 -0.14 22.04 -0.28
N ALA A 123 0.05 23.22 0.31
CA ALA A 123 0.20 23.36 1.77
C ALA A 123 -1.13 23.10 2.52
N VAL A 124 -2.27 23.54 1.98
CA VAL A 124 -3.60 23.19 2.53
C VAL A 124 -3.78 21.67 2.53
N THR A 125 -3.49 21.02 1.41
CA THR A 125 -3.57 19.57 1.22
C THR A 125 -2.73 18.86 2.26
N GLU A 126 -1.50 19.31 2.49
CA GLU A 126 -0.62 18.74 3.51
C GLU A 126 -1.21 18.84 4.92
N LYS A 127 -1.69 20.03 5.32
CA LYS A 127 -2.29 20.23 6.64
C LYS A 127 -3.59 19.44 6.81
N THR A 128 -4.41 19.34 5.77
CA THR A 128 -5.62 18.53 5.78
C THR A 128 -5.29 17.04 5.89
N PHE A 129 -4.25 16.57 5.20
CA PHE A 129 -3.77 15.20 5.32
C PHE A 129 -3.20 14.89 6.72
N ASP A 130 -2.51 15.84 7.35
CA ASP A 130 -2.05 15.68 8.74
C ASP A 130 -3.24 15.48 9.70
N LYS A 131 -4.30 16.28 9.56
CA LYS A 131 -5.54 16.10 10.34
C LYS A 131 -6.22 14.77 10.04
N TYR A 132 -6.18 14.29 8.80
CA TYR A 132 -6.72 12.98 8.44
C TYR A 132 -6.00 11.87 9.21
N MET A 133 -4.67 11.92 9.27
CA MET A 133 -3.88 10.96 10.03
C MET A 133 -4.23 10.98 11.52
N ASP A 134 -4.41 12.18 12.10
CA ASP A 134 -4.82 12.31 13.51
C ASP A 134 -6.20 11.66 13.78
N VAL A 135 -7.14 11.83 12.86
CA VAL A 135 -8.47 11.20 12.94
C VAL A 135 -8.37 9.69 12.80
N LEU A 136 -7.56 9.20 11.86
CA LEU A 136 -7.29 7.76 11.72
C LEU A 136 -6.67 7.17 12.98
N ASP A 137 -5.71 7.86 13.60
CA ASP A 137 -5.10 7.40 14.86
C ASP A 137 -6.09 7.31 16.00
N GLY A 138 -7.00 8.28 16.11
CA GLY A 138 -8.04 8.32 17.13
C GLY A 138 -9.08 7.19 17.02
N LYS A 139 -9.24 6.59 15.83
CA LYS A 139 -10.15 5.44 15.65
C LYS A 139 -9.62 4.18 16.36
N PRO A 140 -10.52 3.34 16.93
CA PRO A 140 -10.11 2.08 17.55
C PRO A 140 -9.42 1.14 16.55
N LYS A 141 -8.57 0.23 17.05
CA LYS A 141 -7.88 -0.77 16.23
C LYS A 141 -8.87 -1.86 15.81
N THR A 142 -9.61 -1.60 14.74
CA THR A 142 -10.54 -2.55 14.11
C THR A 142 -9.99 -3.02 12.77
N GLU A 143 -10.44 -4.18 12.30
CA GLU A 143 -10.09 -4.71 10.98
C GLU A 143 -10.49 -3.74 9.84
N GLU A 144 -11.62 -3.04 10.00
CA GLU A 144 -12.07 -2.00 9.07
C GLU A 144 -11.07 -0.86 8.95
N LYS A 145 -10.49 -0.42 10.08
CA LYS A 145 -9.44 0.61 10.08
C LYS A 145 -8.19 0.14 9.33
N GLU A 146 -7.79 -1.11 9.51
CA GLU A 146 -6.63 -1.66 8.79
C GLU A 146 -6.90 -1.71 7.28
N LYS A 147 -8.10 -2.15 6.87
CA LYS A 147 -8.52 -2.13 5.45
C LYS A 147 -8.53 -0.71 4.87
N ASP A 148 -9.03 0.27 5.63
CA ASP A 148 -9.03 1.68 5.20
C ASP A 148 -7.61 2.22 5.01
N ILE A 149 -6.69 1.89 5.92
CA ILE A 149 -5.27 2.27 5.85
C ILE A 149 -4.62 1.63 4.61
N GLU A 150 -4.85 0.34 4.38
CA GLU A 150 -4.34 -0.37 3.20
C GLU A 150 -4.86 0.24 1.90
N ALA A 151 -6.18 0.50 1.80
CA ALA A 151 -6.79 1.11 0.62
C ALA A 151 -6.22 2.50 0.32
N HIS A 152 -6.00 3.32 1.34
CA HIS A 152 -5.36 4.63 1.19
C HIS A 152 -3.91 4.53 0.72
N ALA A 153 -3.15 3.58 1.27
CA ALA A 153 -1.79 3.35 0.85
C ALA A 153 -1.72 2.89 -0.62
N GLN A 154 -2.62 2.01 -1.05
CA GLN A 154 -2.75 1.60 -2.44
C GLN A 154 -3.06 2.80 -3.35
N PHE A 155 -4.01 3.64 -2.96
CA PHE A 155 -4.32 4.88 -3.69
C PHE A 155 -3.10 5.79 -3.84
N LEU A 156 -2.32 5.98 -2.78
CA LEU A 156 -1.10 6.80 -2.82
C LEU A 156 -0.03 6.22 -3.75
N LEU A 157 0.13 4.89 -3.80
CA LEU A 157 1.04 4.23 -4.76
C LEU A 157 0.62 4.51 -6.22
N VAL A 158 -0.68 4.56 -6.50
CA VAL A 158 -1.18 4.93 -7.83
C VAL A 158 -0.87 6.40 -8.14
N LYS A 159 -1.17 7.32 -7.21
CA LYS A 159 -0.88 8.75 -7.38
C LYS A 159 0.62 9.06 -7.45
N PHE A 160 1.48 8.23 -6.88
CA PHE A 160 2.93 8.33 -7.06
C PHE A 160 3.36 8.13 -8.52
N ASN A 161 2.58 7.39 -9.31
CA ASN A 161 2.84 7.15 -10.73
C ASN A 161 2.07 8.12 -11.66
N HIS A 162 1.54 9.22 -11.12
CA HIS A 162 0.74 10.19 -11.86
C HIS A 162 1.54 10.96 -12.95
N THR A 163 0.82 11.50 -13.94
CA THR A 163 1.39 12.29 -15.06
C THR A 163 2.14 13.53 -14.61
N TYR A 164 1.57 14.26 -13.65
CA TYR A 164 2.18 15.46 -13.11
C TYR A 164 3.24 15.14 -12.05
N LYS A 165 4.50 15.50 -12.33
CA LYS A 165 5.63 15.38 -11.39
C LYS A 165 5.34 15.97 -10.00
N ARG A 166 4.63 17.10 -9.94
CA ARG A 166 4.29 17.76 -8.67
C ARG A 166 3.34 16.92 -7.81
N VAL A 167 2.36 16.24 -8.43
CA VAL A 167 1.46 15.31 -7.75
C VAL A 167 2.25 14.09 -7.26
N ARG A 168 3.16 13.56 -8.07
CA ARG A 168 4.05 12.45 -7.67
C ARG A 168 4.87 12.78 -6.42
N LEU A 169 5.47 13.96 -6.37
CA LEU A 169 6.25 14.42 -5.20
C LEU A 169 5.38 14.56 -3.95
N MET A 170 4.14 15.02 -4.09
CA MET A 170 3.22 15.10 -2.94
C MET A 170 2.79 13.70 -2.47
N ALA A 171 2.47 12.80 -3.39
CA ALA A 171 2.17 11.41 -3.08
C ALA A 171 3.35 10.74 -2.36
N ASP A 172 4.59 10.96 -2.82
CA ASP A 172 5.81 10.44 -2.16
C ASP A 172 5.98 10.93 -0.72
N LYS A 173 5.72 12.22 -0.51
CA LYS A 173 5.73 12.84 0.82
C LYS A 173 4.67 12.21 1.71
N PHE A 174 3.46 11.98 1.19
CA PHE A 174 2.37 11.36 1.93
C PHE A 174 2.64 9.89 2.23
N ILE A 175 3.18 9.10 1.29
CA ILE A 175 3.61 7.72 1.56
C ILE A 175 4.63 7.69 2.69
N SER A 176 5.62 8.60 2.67
CA SER A 176 6.64 8.69 3.72
C SER A 176 6.04 9.00 5.09
N LYS A 177 5.11 9.96 5.18
CA LYS A 177 4.36 10.29 6.41
C LYS A 177 3.48 9.13 6.88
N PHE A 178 2.83 8.45 5.96
CA PHE A 178 1.90 7.36 6.27
C PHE A 178 2.65 6.14 6.80
N VAL A 179 3.78 5.77 6.18
CA VAL A 179 4.66 4.70 6.64
C VAL A 179 5.31 5.03 7.99
N SER A 180 5.71 6.28 8.23
CA SER A 180 6.30 6.66 9.53
C SER A 180 5.28 6.61 10.66
N ARG A 181 4.00 6.89 10.37
CA ARG A 181 2.92 6.82 11.35
C ARG A 181 2.35 5.42 11.54
N PHE A 182 2.26 4.65 10.47
CA PHE A 182 1.73 3.28 10.43
C PHE A 182 2.79 2.31 9.87
N PRO A 183 3.83 1.94 10.64
CA PRO A 183 4.92 1.10 10.13
C PRO A 183 4.47 -0.29 9.64
N HIS A 184 3.38 -0.82 10.21
CA HIS A 184 2.85 -2.13 9.86
C HIS A 184 2.41 -2.27 8.40
N LEU A 185 2.14 -1.14 7.74
CA LEU A 185 1.84 -1.11 6.31
C LEU A 185 2.99 -1.67 5.46
N LEU A 186 4.25 -1.50 5.90
CA LEU A 186 5.42 -1.96 5.14
C LEU A 186 5.42 -3.47 4.90
N TRP A 187 4.83 -4.25 5.81
CA TRP A 187 4.74 -5.70 5.68
C TRP A 187 3.30 -6.20 5.49
N SER A 188 2.37 -5.31 5.12
CA SER A 188 1.05 -5.73 4.64
C SER A 188 1.18 -6.44 3.29
N GLY A 189 0.59 -7.63 3.18
CA GLY A 189 0.61 -8.42 1.94
C GLY A 189 -0.08 -7.71 0.77
N ASN A 190 -1.19 -7.00 1.03
CA ASN A 190 -1.93 -6.26 0.02
C ASN A 190 -1.13 -5.06 -0.50
N PHE A 191 -0.50 -4.31 0.39
CA PHE A 191 0.34 -3.16 0.03
C PHE A 191 1.55 -3.60 -0.84
N LEU A 192 2.28 -4.63 -0.41
CA LEU A 192 3.43 -5.16 -1.14
C LEU A 192 3.04 -5.72 -2.51
N ARG A 193 1.91 -6.45 -2.58
CA ARG A 193 1.38 -6.97 -3.84
C ARG A 193 1.04 -5.85 -4.81
N THR A 194 0.23 -4.87 -4.39
CA THR A 194 -0.14 -3.73 -5.24
C THR A 194 1.09 -2.96 -5.71
N MET A 195 2.10 -2.80 -4.85
CA MET A 195 3.34 -2.14 -5.22
C MET A 195 4.04 -2.85 -6.38
N LEU A 196 4.17 -4.18 -6.32
CA LEU A 196 4.80 -5.00 -7.37
C LEU A 196 3.95 -5.09 -8.65
N ASP A 197 2.63 -5.14 -8.52
CA ASP A 197 1.70 -5.15 -9.66
C ASP A 197 1.76 -3.82 -10.42
N ILE A 198 1.83 -2.69 -9.72
CA ILE A 198 2.04 -1.37 -10.35
C ILE A 198 3.40 -1.32 -11.04
N LEU A 199 4.45 -1.88 -10.43
CA LEU A 199 5.78 -1.93 -11.07
C LEU A 199 5.73 -2.71 -12.38
N GLN A 200 5.03 -3.84 -12.38
CA GLN A 200 4.82 -4.62 -13.59
C GLN A 200 4.10 -3.80 -14.66
N VAL A 201 2.99 -3.14 -14.33
CA VAL A 201 2.22 -2.31 -15.25
C VAL A 201 3.10 -1.19 -15.85
N VAL A 202 3.84 -0.49 -15.00
CA VAL A 202 4.71 0.64 -15.39
C VAL A 202 5.87 0.17 -16.27
N CYS A 203 6.45 -1.01 -16.01
CA CYS A 203 7.47 -1.60 -16.87
C CYS A 203 6.89 -2.07 -18.22
N THR A 204 5.74 -2.74 -18.23
CA THR A 204 5.10 -3.17 -19.49
C THR A 204 4.69 -1.98 -20.36
N ALA A 205 4.45 -0.81 -19.74
CA ALA A 205 4.18 0.41 -20.46
C ALA A 205 5.37 0.95 -21.28
N LEU A 206 6.59 0.47 -21.04
CA LEU A 206 7.76 0.79 -21.87
C LEU A 206 7.71 0.11 -23.23
N ASP A 207 7.11 -1.09 -23.30
CA ASP A 207 7.02 -1.88 -24.53
C ASP A 207 5.83 -1.49 -25.41
N LEU A 208 4.92 -0.67 -24.89
CA LEU A 208 3.75 -0.16 -25.63
C LEU A 208 4.15 0.95 -26.60
N ASP A 209 3.58 0.90 -27.81
CA ASP A 209 3.83 1.91 -28.85
C ASP A 209 3.50 3.32 -28.32
N PRO A 210 4.46 4.27 -28.32
CA PRO A 210 4.21 5.66 -27.94
C PRO A 210 3.23 6.39 -28.86
N HIS A 211 2.95 5.86 -30.05
CA HIS A 211 2.06 6.47 -31.04
C HIS A 211 0.60 6.03 -30.93
N GLU A 212 0.30 4.99 -30.13
CA GLU A 212 -1.07 4.65 -29.75
C GLU A 212 -1.55 5.55 -28.59
N ASP A 213 -2.83 5.91 -28.57
CA ASP A 213 -3.41 6.77 -27.54
C ASP A 213 -3.09 6.23 -26.14
N ALA A 214 -2.67 7.14 -25.24
CA ALA A 214 -2.26 6.81 -23.88
C ALA A 214 -3.40 6.12 -23.12
N SER A 215 -3.33 4.79 -23.10
CA SER A 215 -4.37 3.95 -22.53
C SER A 215 -4.32 3.99 -21.01
N GLU A 216 -5.49 4.02 -20.38
CA GLU A 216 -5.64 3.79 -18.95
C GLU A 216 -5.54 2.29 -18.66
N ILE A 217 -4.49 1.87 -17.97
CA ILE A 217 -4.30 0.47 -17.59
C ILE A 217 -4.93 0.24 -16.22
N GLN A 218 -5.78 -0.79 -16.10
CA GLN A 218 -6.32 -1.23 -14.82
C GLN A 218 -5.22 -1.93 -14.01
N ILE A 219 -5.05 -1.54 -12.74
CA ILE A 219 -4.09 -2.21 -11.85
C ILE A 219 -4.73 -3.49 -11.30
N PRO A 220 -4.07 -4.66 -11.43
CA PRO A 220 -4.59 -5.92 -10.89
C PRO A 220 -4.93 -5.82 -9.39
N GLY A 221 -6.08 -6.35 -9.00
CA GLY A 221 -6.50 -6.43 -7.59
C GLY A 221 -6.91 -5.09 -6.96
N THR A 222 -7.01 -4.00 -7.72
CA THR A 222 -7.49 -2.71 -7.21
C THR A 222 -8.50 -2.07 -8.17
N PRO A 223 -9.39 -1.17 -7.70
CA PRO A 223 -10.32 -0.45 -8.55
C PRO A 223 -9.65 0.66 -9.38
N TYR A 224 -8.36 0.94 -9.14
CA TYR A 224 -7.67 2.09 -9.71
C TYR A 224 -7.11 1.84 -11.12
N LYS A 225 -7.08 2.92 -11.90
CA LYS A 225 -6.49 2.97 -13.24
C LYS A 225 -5.28 3.87 -13.25
N LEU A 226 -4.27 3.48 -14.02
CA LEU A 226 -3.06 4.26 -14.22
C LEU A 226 -3.01 4.78 -15.65
N ARG A 227 -2.89 6.10 -15.79
CA ARG A 227 -2.64 6.75 -17.07
C ARG A 227 -1.13 6.83 -17.32
N ILE A 228 -0.69 6.24 -18.43
CA ILE A 228 0.72 6.19 -18.84
C ILE A 228 1.17 7.57 -19.36
N MET A 229 2.47 7.88 -19.24
CA MET A 229 3.05 9.08 -19.84
C MET A 229 3.08 8.94 -21.37
N ASP A 230 2.93 10.05 -22.10
CA ASP A 230 2.96 10.01 -23.56
C ASP A 230 4.39 9.82 -24.11
N ASN A 231 5.40 10.42 -23.46
CA ASN A 231 6.80 10.38 -23.89
C ASN A 231 7.57 9.21 -23.26
N LEU A 232 8.28 8.42 -24.07
CA LEU A 232 9.13 7.30 -23.64
C LEU A 232 10.15 7.71 -22.58
N VAL A 233 10.85 8.85 -22.75
CA VAL A 233 11.83 9.34 -21.76
C VAL A 233 11.18 9.61 -20.40
N SER A 234 9.92 10.07 -20.42
CA SER A 234 9.16 10.29 -19.19
C SER A 234 8.67 8.98 -18.58
N ARG A 235 8.31 7.97 -19.40
CA ARG A 235 7.99 6.61 -18.92
C ARG A 235 9.19 5.98 -18.23
N GLU A 236 10.37 6.01 -18.85
CA GLU A 236 11.62 5.49 -18.27
C GLU A 236 11.95 6.16 -16.93
N GLN A 237 11.77 7.48 -16.84
CA GLN A 237 12.00 8.20 -15.58
C GLN A 237 11.02 7.77 -14.49
N VAL A 238 9.73 7.59 -14.81
CA VAL A 238 8.72 7.11 -13.85
C VAL A 238 9.07 5.69 -13.37
N VAL A 239 9.45 4.79 -14.28
CA VAL A 239 9.89 3.43 -13.95
C VAL A 239 11.09 3.48 -13.01
N LYS A 240 12.09 4.32 -13.30
CA LYS A 240 13.29 4.48 -12.48
C LYS A 240 12.97 5.02 -11.09
N ASP A 241 12.15 6.07 -11.00
CA ASP A 241 11.72 6.67 -9.73
C ASP A 241 10.95 5.64 -8.88
N TYR A 242 10.00 4.92 -9.50
CA TYR A 242 9.16 3.95 -8.81
C TYR A 242 9.91 2.68 -8.39
N SER A 243 10.81 2.19 -9.22
CA SER A 243 11.69 1.06 -8.89
C SER A 243 12.59 1.37 -7.70
N ALA A 244 13.21 2.55 -7.68
CA ALA A 244 14.04 2.99 -6.55
C ALA A 244 13.23 3.11 -5.25
N ARG A 245 12.02 3.68 -5.33
CA ARG A 245 11.13 3.81 -4.17
C ARG A 245 10.65 2.46 -3.66
N SER A 246 10.25 1.56 -4.56
CA SER A 246 9.79 0.21 -4.22
C SER A 246 10.90 -0.61 -3.56
N SER A 247 12.13 -0.51 -4.06
CA SER A 247 13.31 -1.15 -3.46
C SER A 247 13.59 -0.61 -2.04
N THR A 248 13.49 0.71 -1.84
CA THR A 248 13.64 1.33 -0.51
C THR A 248 12.57 0.84 0.48
N ILE A 249 11.31 0.75 0.04
CA ILE A 249 10.20 0.22 0.85
C ILE A 249 10.44 -1.25 1.21
N LEU A 250 10.84 -2.08 0.25
CA LEU A 250 11.15 -3.50 0.48
C LEU A 250 12.33 -3.68 1.43
N GLN A 251 13.36 -2.85 1.31
CA GLN A 251 14.52 -2.88 2.20
C GLN A 251 14.12 -2.57 3.65
N GLU A 252 13.33 -1.52 3.88
CA GLU A 252 12.83 -1.20 5.22
C GLU A 252 11.89 -2.29 5.74
N ALA A 253 10.99 -2.81 4.91
CA ALA A 253 10.09 -3.90 5.29
C ALA A 253 10.88 -5.16 5.72
N MET A 254 11.91 -5.54 4.96
CA MET A 254 12.79 -6.69 5.27
C MET A 254 13.59 -6.50 6.57
N LYS A 255 13.94 -5.26 6.92
CA LYS A 255 14.63 -4.94 8.17
C LYS A 255 13.75 -5.16 9.39
N TRP A 256 12.47 -4.80 9.31
CA TRP A 256 11.53 -4.91 10.43
C TRP A 256 10.89 -6.29 10.55
N ALA A 257 10.46 -6.90 9.44
CA ALA A 257 9.71 -8.16 9.44
C ALA A 257 10.15 -9.11 8.30
N PRO A 258 11.39 -9.64 8.32
CA PRO A 258 11.96 -10.41 7.21
C PRO A 258 11.15 -11.66 6.86
N ASN A 259 10.71 -12.45 7.84
CA ASN A 259 9.98 -13.71 7.58
C ASN A 259 8.61 -13.44 6.96
N THR A 260 7.86 -12.48 7.51
CA THR A 260 6.53 -12.11 7.01
C THR A 260 6.61 -11.57 5.58
N VAL A 261 7.54 -10.65 5.31
CA VAL A 261 7.73 -10.09 3.97
C VAL A 261 8.15 -11.17 2.99
N ARG A 262 9.11 -12.04 3.34
CA ARG A 262 9.49 -13.19 2.49
C ARG A 262 8.30 -14.10 2.20
N SER A 263 7.48 -14.39 3.21
CA SER A 263 6.29 -15.23 3.05
C SER A 263 5.30 -14.61 2.06
N HIS A 264 5.02 -13.31 2.16
CA HIS A 264 4.17 -12.58 1.22
C HIS A 264 4.77 -12.53 -0.21
N LEU A 265 6.08 -12.34 -0.34
CA LEU A 265 6.75 -12.34 -1.64
C LEU A 265 6.76 -13.73 -2.30
N ILE A 266 6.90 -14.81 -1.52
CA ILE A 266 6.74 -16.18 -2.04
C ILE A 266 5.31 -16.37 -2.55
N GLU A 267 4.31 -15.95 -1.79
CA GLU A 267 2.92 -16.05 -2.20
C GLU A 267 2.64 -15.25 -3.49
N TYR A 268 3.25 -14.07 -3.62
CA TYR A 268 3.22 -13.29 -4.86
C TYR A 268 3.80 -14.07 -6.05
N VAL A 269 5.00 -14.64 -5.88
CA VAL A 269 5.67 -15.45 -6.91
C VAL A 269 4.79 -16.62 -7.35
N LEU A 270 4.21 -17.36 -6.40
CA LEU A 270 3.36 -18.52 -6.68
C LEU A 270 2.08 -18.14 -7.44
N LYS A 271 1.46 -17.00 -7.08
CA LYS A 271 0.28 -16.49 -7.80
C LYS A 271 0.60 -16.06 -9.23
N MET A 272 1.75 -15.44 -9.45
CA MET A 272 2.17 -15.02 -10.78
C MET A 272 2.53 -16.21 -11.68
N ASP A 273 3.15 -17.26 -11.12
CA ASP A 273 3.46 -18.51 -11.85
C ASP A 273 2.18 -19.18 -12.40
N LEU A 274 1.10 -19.18 -11.62
CA LEU A 274 -0.22 -19.69 -12.05
C LEU A 274 -0.90 -18.82 -13.12
N GLN A 275 -0.59 -17.52 -13.19
CA GLN A 275 -1.21 -16.55 -14.10
C GLN A 275 -0.40 -16.28 -15.36
N ALA A 276 0.83 -16.78 -15.44
CA ALA A 276 1.75 -16.52 -16.55
C ALA A 276 1.25 -17.15 -17.86
N GLN A 277 0.52 -16.39 -18.66
CA GLN A 277 0.22 -16.74 -20.07
C GLN A 277 1.45 -16.64 -20.99
N LYS A 278 2.55 -16.02 -20.52
CA LYS A 278 3.82 -15.93 -21.23
C LYS A 278 4.97 -16.16 -20.23
N LEU A 279 5.90 -17.05 -20.53
CA LEU A 279 7.17 -17.26 -19.78
C LEU A 279 8.13 -16.05 -19.83
N LEU A 280 7.66 -14.88 -20.25
CA LEU A 280 8.48 -13.71 -20.53
C LEU A 280 8.51 -12.74 -19.34
N GLN A 281 9.64 -12.04 -19.26
CA GLN A 281 10.06 -11.03 -18.28
C GLN A 281 8.93 -10.35 -17.49
N HIS A 282 8.77 -10.76 -16.23
CA HIS A 282 7.90 -10.09 -15.26
C HIS A 282 8.77 -9.27 -14.30
N SER A 283 8.79 -7.95 -14.49
CA SER A 283 9.57 -6.99 -13.70
C SER A 283 9.21 -6.98 -12.21
N GLY A 284 7.91 -7.12 -11.87
CA GLY A 284 7.48 -7.25 -10.46
C GLY A 284 8.10 -8.47 -9.75
N LEU A 285 8.00 -9.65 -10.37
CA LEU A 285 8.64 -10.88 -9.92
C LEU A 285 10.17 -10.76 -9.85
N ALA A 286 10.80 -10.15 -10.86
CA ALA A 286 12.25 -9.91 -10.87
C ALA A 286 12.68 -9.04 -9.66
N MET A 287 11.96 -7.95 -9.37
CA MET A 287 12.26 -7.12 -8.20
C MET A 287 12.02 -7.88 -6.88
N ALA A 288 10.94 -8.65 -6.78
CA ALA A 288 10.65 -9.44 -5.58
C ALA A 288 11.77 -10.45 -5.31
N THR A 289 12.22 -11.17 -6.34
CA THR A 289 13.31 -12.15 -6.24
C THR A 289 14.65 -11.50 -5.95
N GLU A 290 15.01 -10.42 -6.65
CA GLU A 290 16.25 -9.68 -6.39
C GLU A 290 16.30 -9.13 -4.96
N SER A 291 15.20 -8.53 -4.49
CA SER A 291 15.11 -7.93 -3.15
C SER A 291 15.28 -8.96 -2.05
N VAL A 292 14.72 -10.17 -2.22
CA VAL A 292 14.93 -11.23 -1.22
C VAL A 292 16.37 -11.73 -1.22
N LEU A 293 17.00 -11.81 -2.39
CA LEU A 293 18.39 -12.29 -2.49
C LEU A 293 19.38 -11.24 -1.98
N SER A 294 19.16 -9.97 -2.26
CA SER A 294 20.01 -8.86 -1.81
C SER A 294 19.85 -8.57 -0.31
N PHE A 295 18.63 -8.72 0.24
CA PHE A 295 18.30 -8.50 1.65
C PHE A 295 18.03 -9.80 2.42
N ALA A 296 18.70 -10.89 2.03
CA ALA A 296 18.52 -12.22 2.62
C ALA A 296 18.93 -12.31 4.10
N GLY A 297 19.57 -11.29 4.67
CA GLY A 297 20.03 -11.29 6.06
C GLY A 297 21.10 -12.35 6.35
N TYR A 298 21.50 -12.45 7.61
CA TYR A 298 22.48 -13.42 8.06
C TYR A 298 21.81 -14.63 8.69
N LYS A 299 22.28 -15.85 8.39
CA LYS A 299 21.83 -17.07 9.07
C LYS A 299 21.90 -16.90 10.59
N GLY A 300 20.90 -17.39 11.32
CA GLY A 300 20.80 -17.28 12.79
C GLY A 300 22.05 -17.72 13.59
N THR A 301 22.91 -18.58 13.05
CA THR A 301 24.20 -18.97 13.65
C THR A 301 25.34 -17.97 13.44
N VAL A 302 25.19 -17.03 12.50
CA VAL A 302 26.19 -16.02 12.14
C VAL A 302 25.95 -14.70 12.90
N SER A 303 24.72 -14.48 13.40
CA SER A 303 24.31 -13.34 14.25
C SER A 303 25.17 -13.14 15.50
N THR A 304 25.89 -14.17 15.96
CA THR A 304 26.77 -14.12 17.15
C THR A 304 28.24 -13.93 16.81
N THR A 305 28.60 -13.81 15.52
CA THR A 305 29.99 -13.71 15.05
C THR A 305 30.37 -12.26 14.81
N GLY A 306 31.54 -11.82 15.31
CA GLY A 306 32.02 -10.44 15.14
C GLY A 306 32.15 -10.04 13.67
N THR A 307 31.91 -8.75 13.38
CA THR A 307 31.91 -8.14 12.03
C THR A 307 33.15 -8.45 11.19
N SER A 308 34.32 -8.60 11.83
CA SER A 308 35.58 -8.95 11.16
C SER A 308 35.63 -10.36 10.57
N SER A 309 34.79 -11.28 11.02
CA SER A 309 34.68 -12.66 10.49
C SER A 309 33.69 -12.79 9.34
N LEU A 310 32.73 -11.85 9.24
CA LEU A 310 31.70 -11.79 8.22
C LEU A 310 32.27 -11.39 6.86
N ASP A 311 33.18 -10.41 6.84
CA ASP A 311 33.83 -9.90 5.62
C ASP A 311 34.81 -10.91 4.98
N ARG A 312 35.29 -11.90 5.73
CA ARG A 312 36.20 -12.95 5.21
C ARG A 312 35.45 -14.10 4.54
N ARG A 313 34.14 -14.24 4.78
CA ARG A 313 33.35 -15.38 4.27
C ARG A 313 32.54 -14.95 3.05
N PRO A 314 32.42 -15.81 2.02
CA PRO A 314 31.61 -15.50 0.86
C PRO A 314 30.12 -15.37 1.24
N SER A 315 29.38 -14.55 0.49
CA SER A 315 27.97 -14.22 0.76
C SER A 315 27.07 -15.46 0.84
N CYS A 316 27.37 -16.54 0.11
CA CYS A 316 26.62 -17.79 0.13
C CYS A 316 26.67 -18.55 1.47
N VAL A 317 27.71 -18.34 2.28
CA VAL A 317 27.83 -18.94 3.62
C VAL A 317 26.96 -18.19 4.61
N ASN A 318 26.89 -16.87 4.43
CA ASN A 318 26.25 -15.92 5.34
C ASN A 318 24.76 -15.74 5.05
N SER A 319 24.34 -15.86 3.80
CA SER A 319 22.98 -15.54 3.33
C SER A 319 21.94 -16.62 3.66
N GLU A 320 20.72 -16.20 4.02
CA GLU A 320 19.54 -17.07 4.15
C GLU A 320 18.79 -17.33 2.83
N SER A 321 19.35 -16.98 1.67
CA SER A 321 18.70 -17.19 0.35
C SER A 321 18.26 -18.63 0.12
N SER A 322 18.98 -19.62 0.67
CA SER A 322 18.61 -21.03 0.57
C SER A 322 17.29 -21.34 1.29
N ASN A 323 17.00 -20.66 2.41
CA ASN A 323 15.77 -20.83 3.15
C ASN A 323 14.57 -20.33 2.33
N PHE A 324 14.73 -19.19 1.66
CA PHE A 324 13.70 -18.67 0.75
C PHE A 324 13.41 -19.63 -0.40
N MET A 325 14.45 -20.09 -1.11
CA MET A 325 14.27 -21.04 -2.23
C MET A 325 13.69 -22.38 -1.78
N ALA A 326 14.10 -22.89 -0.62
CA ALA A 326 13.54 -24.10 -0.04
C ALA A 326 12.05 -23.91 0.29
N ASN A 327 11.67 -22.80 0.91
CA ASN A 327 10.27 -22.48 1.21
C ASN A 327 9.43 -22.34 -0.07
N LEU A 328 9.92 -21.61 -1.08
CA LEU A 328 9.24 -21.47 -2.37
C LEU A 328 9.01 -22.85 -3.02
N SER A 329 10.05 -23.68 -3.08
CA SER A 329 9.98 -25.03 -3.66
C SER A 329 9.02 -25.95 -2.90
N ILE A 330 9.05 -25.91 -1.56
CA ILE A 330 8.14 -26.67 -0.70
C ILE A 330 6.69 -26.26 -0.95
N ARG A 331 6.39 -24.95 -0.94
CA ARG A 331 5.03 -24.45 -1.15
C ARG A 331 4.52 -24.79 -2.55
N SER A 332 5.30 -24.55 -3.60
CA SER A 332 4.96 -24.92 -4.98
C SER A 332 4.68 -26.43 -5.11
N ARG A 333 5.57 -27.27 -4.58
CA ARG A 333 5.42 -28.72 -4.63
C ARG A 333 4.14 -29.20 -3.95
N TYR A 334 3.91 -28.83 -2.69
CA TYR A 334 2.76 -29.35 -1.95
C TYR A 334 1.43 -28.73 -2.38
N LEU A 335 1.45 -27.50 -2.89
CA LEU A 335 0.29 -26.91 -3.57
C LEU A 335 -0.06 -27.71 -4.83
N GLY A 336 0.94 -28.06 -5.65
CA GLY A 336 0.76 -28.92 -6.82
C GLY A 336 0.28 -30.34 -6.47
N GLU A 337 0.87 -30.97 -5.45
CA GLU A 337 0.44 -32.30 -4.97
C GLU A 337 -1.03 -32.28 -4.52
N VAL A 338 -1.45 -31.26 -3.79
CA VAL A 338 -2.84 -31.14 -3.32
C VAL A 338 -3.79 -30.81 -4.46
N ASN A 339 -3.44 -29.90 -5.36
CA ASN A 339 -4.27 -29.61 -6.53
C ASN A 339 -4.48 -30.88 -7.37
N GLY A 340 -3.42 -31.67 -7.61
CA GLY A 340 -3.55 -32.96 -8.28
C GLY A 340 -4.40 -33.99 -7.51
N MET A 341 -4.32 -34.01 -6.17
CA MET A 341 -5.21 -34.86 -5.36
C MET A 341 -6.67 -34.45 -5.49
N LEU A 342 -6.95 -33.14 -5.51
CA LEU A 342 -8.30 -32.59 -5.67
C LEU A 342 -8.87 -32.89 -7.06
N ASP A 343 -8.06 -32.78 -8.12
CA ASP A 343 -8.48 -33.06 -9.49
C ASP A 343 -8.84 -34.54 -9.71
N ILE A 344 -8.17 -35.46 -9.00
CA ILE A 344 -8.40 -36.91 -9.10
C ILE A 344 -9.54 -37.37 -8.18
N SER A 345 -9.81 -36.65 -7.09
CA SER A 345 -10.80 -37.05 -6.09
C SER A 345 -12.16 -36.40 -6.31
N ASP A 346 -13.20 -37.20 -6.53
CA ASP A 346 -14.57 -36.69 -6.65
C ASP A 346 -15.12 -36.09 -5.34
N ASN A 347 -14.59 -36.52 -4.18
CA ASN A 347 -15.05 -36.05 -2.86
C ASN A 347 -13.89 -35.56 -2.00
N VAL A 348 -13.84 -34.23 -1.79
CA VAL A 348 -12.78 -33.55 -1.05
C VAL A 348 -12.74 -33.94 0.43
N GLU A 349 -13.86 -34.29 1.05
CA GLU A 349 -13.93 -34.69 2.46
C GLU A 349 -13.19 -36.01 2.73
N THR A 350 -13.14 -36.87 1.71
CA THR A 350 -12.39 -38.13 1.80
C THR A 350 -10.87 -37.89 1.80
N VAL A 351 -10.40 -36.88 1.06
CA VAL A 351 -9.00 -36.46 1.05
C VAL A 351 -8.60 -35.87 2.39
N GLU A 352 -9.44 -35.00 2.97
CA GLU A 352 -9.23 -34.41 4.29
C GLU A 352 -9.08 -35.49 5.37
N SER A 353 -10.04 -36.41 5.41
CA SER A 353 -10.05 -37.50 6.40
C SER A 353 -8.83 -38.39 6.24
N LYS A 354 -8.46 -38.75 5.01
CA LYS A 354 -7.23 -39.52 4.72
C LYS A 354 -5.96 -38.80 5.17
N LEU A 355 -5.86 -37.48 4.95
CA LEU A 355 -4.69 -36.71 5.36
C LEU A 355 -4.57 -36.62 6.89
N CYS A 356 -5.69 -36.37 7.59
CA CYS A 356 -5.70 -36.39 9.05
C CYS A 356 -5.33 -37.76 9.62
N GLU A 357 -5.91 -38.85 9.10
CA GLU A 357 -5.54 -40.21 9.51
C GLU A 357 -4.06 -40.52 9.23
N THR A 358 -3.55 -40.08 8.09
CA THR A 358 -2.14 -40.29 7.73
C THR A 358 -1.22 -39.53 8.67
N LEU A 359 -1.62 -38.33 9.09
CA LEU A 359 -0.88 -37.53 10.07
C LEU A 359 -0.84 -38.22 11.43
N ASP A 360 -1.99 -38.70 11.93
CA ASP A 360 -2.05 -39.41 13.22
C ASP A 360 -1.26 -40.74 13.16
N LYS A 361 -1.30 -41.45 12.02
CA LYS A 361 -0.45 -42.64 11.77
C LYS A 361 1.03 -42.29 11.78
N ALA A 362 1.43 -41.15 11.21
CA ALA A 362 2.81 -40.68 11.21
C ALA A 362 3.29 -40.35 12.62
N PHE A 363 2.45 -39.70 13.44
CA PHE A 363 2.75 -39.43 14.84
C PHE A 363 2.86 -40.70 15.68
N ALA A 364 1.95 -41.66 15.49
CA ALA A 364 1.99 -42.95 16.18
C ALA A 364 3.27 -43.75 15.86
N LYS A 365 3.71 -43.73 14.59
CA LYS A 365 4.94 -44.39 14.12
C LYS A 365 6.22 -43.58 14.39
N LYS A 366 6.09 -42.33 14.88
CA LYS A 366 7.19 -41.35 15.03
C LYS A 366 7.99 -41.13 13.74
N ASP A 367 7.33 -41.21 12.59
CA ASP A 367 7.94 -40.96 11.28
C ASP A 367 7.94 -39.46 10.97
N ILE A 368 9.11 -38.83 11.13
CA ILE A 368 9.30 -37.39 10.93
C ILE A 368 9.05 -36.98 9.48
N MET A 369 9.47 -37.81 8.51
CA MET A 369 9.39 -37.47 7.10
C MET A 369 7.93 -37.50 6.62
N LEU A 370 7.20 -38.55 7.02
CA LEU A 370 5.78 -38.66 6.69
C LEU A 370 4.95 -37.57 7.39
N ALA A 371 5.27 -37.25 8.65
CA ALA A 371 4.62 -36.15 9.37
C ALA A 371 4.84 -34.81 8.67
N LYS A 372 6.09 -34.49 8.29
CA LYS A 372 6.44 -33.27 7.55
C LYS A 372 5.67 -33.13 6.24
N GLN A 373 5.69 -34.18 5.41
CA GLN A 373 4.96 -34.18 4.13
C GLN A 373 3.46 -33.97 4.34
N THR A 374 2.88 -34.65 5.32
CA THR A 374 1.44 -34.59 5.57
C THR A 374 1.02 -33.23 6.12
N MET A 375 1.82 -32.61 6.99
CA MET A 375 1.56 -31.25 7.50
C MET A 375 1.52 -30.22 6.37
N PHE A 376 2.48 -30.26 5.43
CA PHE A 376 2.46 -29.34 4.28
C PHE A 376 1.28 -29.60 3.35
N ARG A 377 0.88 -30.86 3.14
CA ARG A 377 -0.34 -31.20 2.37
C ARG A 377 -1.61 -30.67 3.03
N ILE A 378 -1.76 -30.82 4.35
CA ILE A 378 -2.91 -30.27 5.08
C ILE A 378 -2.92 -28.74 4.98
N THR A 379 -1.75 -28.11 5.11
CA THR A 379 -1.60 -26.66 4.98
C THR A 379 -1.99 -26.16 3.59
N ALA A 380 -1.48 -26.80 2.54
CA ALA A 380 -1.82 -26.50 1.15
C ALA A 380 -3.34 -26.67 0.90
N LEU A 381 -3.93 -27.76 1.39
CA LEU A 381 -5.38 -28.02 1.27
C LEU A 381 -6.22 -26.94 1.92
N GLN A 382 -5.80 -26.48 3.10
CA GLN A 382 -6.46 -25.39 3.81
C GLN A 382 -6.39 -24.08 3.02
N ILE A 383 -5.28 -23.81 2.33
CA ILE A 383 -5.06 -22.60 1.52
C ILE A 383 -5.81 -22.64 0.19
N THR A 384 -6.05 -23.81 -0.41
CA THR A 384 -6.82 -23.94 -1.66
C THR A 384 -8.33 -23.77 -1.44
N LYS A 385 -8.87 -24.12 -0.26
CA LYS A 385 -10.33 -24.20 -0.01
C LYS A 385 -10.97 -22.91 0.49
N PRO A 386 -12.00 -22.33 -0.12
CA PRO A 386 -12.57 -21.04 0.30
C PRO A 386 -12.89 -20.95 1.80
N GLU A 387 -13.41 -22.02 2.42
CA GLU A 387 -13.75 -22.03 3.84
C GLU A 387 -12.64 -22.60 4.74
N VAL A 388 -12.43 -21.93 5.87
CA VAL A 388 -11.47 -22.36 6.91
C VAL A 388 -12.08 -23.46 7.78
N LYS A 389 -11.67 -24.72 7.55
CA LYS A 389 -12.06 -25.84 8.41
C LYS A 389 -11.25 -25.89 9.71
N ARG A 390 -11.91 -25.71 10.85
CA ARG A 390 -11.27 -25.62 12.18
C ARG A 390 -10.47 -26.86 12.58
N TYR A 391 -10.91 -28.07 12.21
CA TYR A 391 -10.21 -29.30 12.61
C TYR A 391 -8.87 -29.48 11.87
N LEU A 392 -8.74 -28.99 10.63
CA LEU A 392 -7.48 -29.00 9.88
C LEU A 392 -6.48 -28.02 10.51
N LEU A 393 -6.95 -26.82 10.87
CA LEU A 393 -6.15 -25.85 11.62
C LEU A 393 -5.70 -26.44 12.97
N GLN A 394 -6.62 -27.06 13.71
CA GLN A 394 -6.30 -27.72 14.97
C GLN A 394 -5.25 -28.83 14.77
N ALA A 395 -5.34 -29.63 13.72
CA ALA A 395 -4.36 -30.68 13.43
C ALA A 395 -2.94 -30.13 13.22
N ILE A 396 -2.80 -28.99 12.53
CA ILE A 396 -1.50 -28.32 12.34
C ILE A 396 -1.03 -27.67 13.65
N CYS A 397 -1.88 -26.91 14.34
CA CYS A 397 -1.50 -26.20 15.57
C CYS A 397 -1.11 -27.15 16.71
N TRP A 398 -1.74 -28.33 16.80
CA TRP A 398 -1.44 -29.33 17.83
C TRP A 398 -0.33 -30.32 17.42
N ALA A 399 0.22 -30.21 16.21
CA ALA A 399 1.29 -31.11 15.75
C ALA A 399 2.54 -31.09 16.66
N PRO A 400 3.08 -29.94 17.11
CA PRO A 400 4.20 -29.91 18.04
C PRO A 400 3.89 -30.56 19.39
N VAL A 401 2.63 -30.50 19.84
CA VAL A 401 2.21 -31.06 21.12
C VAL A 401 2.13 -32.58 21.02
N LYS A 402 1.60 -33.11 19.92
CA LYS A 402 1.49 -34.55 19.66
C LYS A 402 2.84 -35.20 19.39
N PHE A 403 3.75 -34.50 18.71
CA PHE A 403 5.09 -35.02 18.39
C PHE A 403 6.14 -33.91 18.54
N PHE A 404 6.61 -33.71 19.77
CA PHE A 404 7.58 -32.66 20.09
C PHE A 404 8.99 -33.03 19.64
N ASN A 405 9.42 -32.47 18.52
CA ASN A 405 10.76 -32.59 17.94
C ASN A 405 11.14 -31.24 17.29
N ALA A 406 12.43 -30.90 17.28
CA ALA A 406 12.96 -29.70 16.62
C ALA A 406 12.52 -29.61 15.15
N ASP A 407 12.57 -30.71 14.40
CA ASP A 407 12.17 -30.73 12.98
C ASP A 407 10.66 -30.45 12.81
N ILE A 408 9.82 -31.03 13.66
CA ILE A 408 8.37 -30.85 13.63
C ILE A 408 7.99 -29.42 14.04
N MET A 409 8.70 -28.85 15.02
CA MET A 409 8.51 -27.46 15.39
C MET A 409 8.86 -26.51 14.23
N GLN A 410 9.99 -26.74 13.57
CA GLN A 410 10.38 -25.94 12.40
C GLN A 410 9.33 -26.03 11.28
N VAL A 411 8.85 -27.24 10.97
CA VAL A 411 7.79 -27.45 9.97
C VAL A 411 6.50 -26.75 10.39
N SER A 412 6.14 -26.79 11.68
CA SER A 412 4.93 -26.12 12.18
C SER A 412 5.00 -24.61 11.99
N ILE A 413 6.13 -23.99 12.32
CA ILE A 413 6.38 -22.55 12.09
C ILE A 413 6.24 -22.23 10.61
N MET A 414 6.88 -23.00 9.72
CA MET A 414 6.78 -22.79 8.27
C MET A 414 5.34 -22.92 7.75
N CYS A 415 4.56 -23.86 8.30
CA CYS A 415 3.14 -24.03 7.96
C CYS A 415 2.30 -22.85 8.43
N TRP A 416 2.48 -22.40 9.68
CA TRP A 416 1.76 -21.24 10.22
C TRP A 416 2.10 -19.94 9.46
N GLU A 417 3.38 -19.70 9.18
CA GLU A 417 3.82 -18.57 8.36
C GLU A 417 3.22 -18.60 6.95
N TRP A 418 3.09 -19.80 6.36
CA TRP A 418 2.44 -19.95 5.06
C TRP A 418 0.94 -19.63 5.15
N MET A 419 0.22 -20.20 6.12
CA MET A 419 -1.21 -19.95 6.30
C MET A 419 -1.52 -18.47 6.47
N LEU A 420 -0.83 -17.80 7.39
CA LEU A 420 -1.02 -16.37 7.69
C LEU A 420 -0.72 -15.48 6.49
N SER A 421 0.28 -15.84 5.67
CA SER A 421 0.61 -15.06 4.46
C SER A 421 -0.37 -15.29 3.31
N ALA A 422 -0.92 -16.49 3.19
CA ALA A 422 -1.76 -16.88 2.08
C ALA A 422 -3.21 -16.44 2.28
N ARG A 423 -3.68 -16.38 3.54
CA ARG A 423 -4.98 -15.76 3.86
C ARG A 423 -4.89 -14.82 5.05
N PRO A 424 -5.30 -13.56 4.87
CA PRO A 424 -5.38 -12.59 5.95
C PRO A 424 -6.54 -12.86 6.93
N GLU A 425 -7.44 -13.80 6.63
CA GLU A 425 -8.60 -14.16 7.46
C GLU A 425 -8.30 -15.15 8.60
N PHE A 426 -7.07 -15.69 8.68
CA PHE A 426 -6.68 -16.73 9.65
C PHE A 426 -6.34 -16.20 11.04
#